data_AF-A0A7J3P0Y5-F1
#
_entry.id   AF-A0A7J3P0Y5-F1
#
_cell.length_a   1.000
_cell.length_b   1.000
_cell.length_c   1.000
_cell.angle_alpha   90.00
_cell.angle_beta   90.00
_cell.angle_gamma   90.00
#
_symmetry.space_group_name_H-M   'P 1'
#
loop_
_entity.id
_entity.type
_entity.pdbx_description
1 polymer ?
#
loop_
_entity_poly.entity_id
_entity_poly.type
_entity_poly.pdbx_seq_one_letter_code
_entity_poly.pdbx_strand_id
1 'polypeptide(L)'
;MTCYAVELFVQGRGWRPWREVTGEDALFPTEQEAMDAAASLIVTAISSSGHPYGSREGDVVGFRVRPAGDVGCDRTASTPRTVKFGDVSHRFFRRGDAYVLYKTWSWPD
;
A
#
# COMPACT_ATOMS: atom_id res chain seq x y z
N MET A 1 6.82 22.07 -1.52
CA MET A 1 6.36 20.97 -2.40
C MET A 1 5.71 19.95 -1.50
N THR A 2 4.46 19.57 -1.77
CA THR A 2 3.75 18.61 -0.92
C THR A 2 4.20 17.20 -1.29
N CYS A 3 4.81 16.49 -0.33
CA CYS A 3 5.11 15.07 -0.50
C CYS A 3 3.99 14.22 0.09
N TYR A 4 3.93 12.97 -0.31
CA TYR A 4 2.90 12.01 0.11
C TYR A 4 3.55 10.85 0.84
N ALA A 5 2.97 10.46 1.97
CA ALA A 5 3.30 9.28 2.73
C ALA A 5 2.23 8.21 2.52
N VAL A 6 2.64 6.95 2.62
CA VAL A 6 1.74 5.81 2.52
C VAL A 6 1.66 5.13 3.88
N GLU A 7 0.43 4.82 4.30
CA GLU A 7 0.19 3.86 5.37
C GLU A 7 -0.39 2.59 4.77
N LEU A 8 0.11 1.46 5.25
CA LEU A 8 -0.22 0.13 4.78
C LEU A 8 -1.11 -0.54 5.84
N PHE A 9 -2.16 -1.21 5.38
CA PHE A 9 -3.01 -2.01 6.24
C PHE A 9 -2.50 -3.44 6.25
N VAL A 10 -2.06 -3.87 7.43
CA VAL A 10 -1.51 -5.20 7.66
C VAL A 10 -2.56 -6.04 8.39
N GLN A 11 -2.95 -7.18 7.81
CA GLN A 11 -3.97 -8.04 8.38
C GLN A 11 -3.58 -8.49 9.79
N GLY A 12 -4.48 -8.32 10.76
CA GLY A 12 -4.25 -8.60 12.18
C GLY A 12 -3.36 -7.59 12.92
N ARG A 13 -2.74 -6.62 12.24
CA ARG A 13 -1.88 -5.60 12.87
C ARG A 13 -2.33 -4.15 12.67
N GLY A 14 -3.31 -3.93 11.80
CA GLY A 14 -3.90 -2.61 11.55
C GLY A 14 -3.09 -1.74 10.60
N TRP A 15 -3.30 -0.42 10.69
CA TRP A 15 -2.59 0.58 9.89
C TRP A 15 -1.16 0.78 10.41
N ARG A 16 -0.18 0.64 9.51
CA ARG A 16 1.24 0.79 9.79
C ARG A 16 1.91 1.76 8.82
N PRO A 17 2.84 2.61 9.26
CA PRO A 17 3.63 3.43 8.35
C PRO A 17 4.42 2.58 7.36
N TRP A 18 4.63 3.08 6.14
CA TRP A 18 5.47 2.41 5.12
C TRP A 18 6.81 1.91 5.69
N ARG A 19 7.48 2.74 6.49
CA ARG A 19 8.76 2.42 7.14
C ARG A 19 8.70 1.23 8.09
N GLU A 20 7.60 1.06 8.81
CA GLU A 20 7.46 -0.06 9.74
C GLU A 20 7.32 -1.40 9.00
N VAL A 21 6.72 -1.37 7.80
CA VAL A 21 6.45 -2.57 7.00
C VAL A 21 7.61 -2.93 6.07
N THR A 22 8.24 -1.94 5.45
CA THR A 22 9.28 -2.14 4.43
C THR A 22 10.69 -1.90 4.94
N GLY A 23 10.86 -1.24 6.09
CA GLY A 23 12.13 -0.73 6.56
C GLY A 23 12.62 0.54 5.83
N GLU A 24 11.92 0.98 4.77
CA GLU A 24 12.29 2.14 3.97
C GLU A 24 11.57 3.41 4.45
N ASP A 25 12.27 4.53 4.54
CA ASP A 25 11.62 5.82 4.77
C ASP A 25 11.25 6.44 3.42
N ALA A 26 10.03 6.17 2.95
CA ALA A 26 9.58 6.54 1.62
C ALA A 26 8.62 7.72 1.63
N LEU A 27 8.97 8.76 0.89
CA LEU A 27 8.08 9.86 0.51
C LEU A 27 7.95 9.92 -1.01
N PHE A 28 6.75 10.24 -1.47
CA PHE A 28 6.41 10.27 -2.88
C PHE A 28 6.11 11.71 -3.32
N PRO A 29 6.65 12.17 -4.46
CA PRO A 29 6.43 13.52 -4.97
C PRO A 29 5.01 13.74 -5.51
N THR A 30 4.28 12.66 -5.83
CA THR A 30 2.88 12.73 -6.26
C THR A 30 2.04 11.66 -5.58
N GLU A 31 0.74 11.94 -5.42
CA GLU A 31 -0.22 10.97 -4.88
C GLU A 31 -0.27 9.69 -5.73
N GLN A 32 -0.25 9.84 -7.06
CA GLN A 32 -0.26 8.71 -7.99
C GLN A 32 0.95 7.79 -7.79
N GLU A 33 2.14 8.35 -7.58
CA GLU A 33 3.34 7.53 -7.32
C GLU A 33 3.24 6.77 -5.99
N ALA A 34 2.64 7.39 -4.97
CA ALA A 34 2.37 6.74 -3.70
C ALA A 34 1.39 5.56 -3.87
N MET A 35 0.33 5.74 -4.68
CA MET A 35 -0.63 4.68 -4.99
C MET A 35 0.02 3.55 -5.79
N ASP A 36 0.80 3.87 -6.82
CA ASP A 36 1.50 2.87 -7.66
C ASP A 36 2.49 2.05 -6.83
N ALA A 37 3.23 2.69 -5.92
CA ALA A 37 4.15 2.00 -5.02
C ALA A 37 3.42 1.04 -4.06
N ALA A 38 2.32 1.51 -3.44
CA ALA A 38 1.52 0.68 -2.56
C ALA A 38 0.86 -0.50 -3.28
N ALA A 39 0.31 -0.26 -4.47
CA ALA A 39 -0.27 -1.29 -5.32
C ALA A 39 0.78 -2.31 -5.76
N SER A 40 1.98 -1.85 -6.16
CA SER A 40 3.11 -2.73 -6.51
C SER A 40 3.51 -3.63 -5.35
N LEU A 41 3.62 -3.10 -4.14
CA LEU A 41 3.96 -3.87 -2.95
C LEU A 41 2.93 -4.96 -2.68
N ILE A 42 1.66 -4.58 -2.65
CA ILE A 42 0.55 -5.49 -2.34
C ILE A 42 0.39 -6.58 -3.40
N VAL A 43 0.38 -6.22 -4.68
CA VAL A 43 0.20 -7.17 -5.78
C VAL A 43 1.39 -8.11 -5.89
N THR A 44 2.61 -7.62 -5.67
CA THR A 44 3.82 -8.47 -5.68
C THR A 44 3.80 -9.44 -4.51
N ALA A 45 3.44 -8.99 -3.30
CA ALA A 45 3.35 -9.85 -2.12
C ALA A 45 2.32 -10.98 -2.29
N ILE A 46 1.19 -10.70 -2.95
CA ILE A 46 0.15 -11.71 -3.20
C ILE A 46 0.51 -12.64 -4.34
N SER A 47 1.19 -12.13 -5.37
CA SER A 47 1.62 -12.96 -6.49
C SER A 47 2.73 -13.94 -6.08
N SER A 48 3.54 -13.58 -5.06
CA SER A 48 4.58 -14.44 -4.50
C SER A 48 4.07 -15.39 -3.41
N SER A 49 3.01 -15.02 -2.69
CA SER A 49 2.34 -15.91 -1.76
C SER A 49 1.47 -16.91 -2.53
N GLY A 50 2.07 -18.02 -2.96
CA GLY A 50 1.41 -19.11 -3.71
C GLY A 50 0.34 -19.89 -2.92
N HIS A 51 -0.48 -19.22 -2.10
CA HIS A 51 -1.46 -19.84 -1.23
C HIS A 51 -2.88 -19.79 -1.82
N PRO A 52 -3.58 -20.94 -1.88
CA PRO A 52 -4.91 -21.02 -2.46
C PRO A 52 -6.04 -20.43 -1.60
N TYR A 53 -5.75 -20.00 -0.36
CA TYR A 53 -6.75 -19.59 0.64
C TYR A 53 -6.46 -18.19 1.20
N GLY A 54 -6.69 -17.15 0.40
CA GLY A 54 -6.76 -15.74 0.87
C GLY A 54 -5.46 -15.20 1.50
N SER A 55 -5.55 -13.99 2.07
CA SER A 55 -4.46 -13.37 2.81
C SER A 55 -4.44 -13.84 4.26
N ARG A 56 -3.25 -13.88 4.87
CA ARG A 56 -3.00 -14.29 6.25
C ARG A 56 -2.69 -13.09 7.14
N GLU A 57 -2.74 -13.33 8.45
CA GLU A 57 -2.19 -12.40 9.41
C GLU A 57 -0.74 -12.04 9.04
N GLY A 58 -0.45 -10.74 9.01
CA GLY A 58 0.84 -10.19 8.60
C GLY A 58 0.91 -9.78 7.13
N ASP A 59 -0.04 -10.18 6.28
CA ASP A 59 -0.06 -9.74 4.88
C ASP A 59 -0.44 -8.26 4.77
N VAL A 60 0.10 -7.61 3.73
CA VAL A 60 -0.27 -6.24 3.37
C VAL A 60 -1.39 -6.29 2.35
N VAL A 61 -2.52 -5.70 2.70
CA VAL A 61 -3.80 -5.94 2.03
C VAL A 61 -4.60 -4.68 1.78
N GLY A 62 -4.09 -3.54 2.22
CA GLY A 62 -4.62 -2.25 1.87
C GLY A 62 -3.61 -1.14 2.06
N PHE A 63 -3.96 0.04 1.61
CA PHE A 63 -3.16 1.24 1.77
C PHE A 63 -4.03 2.49 1.80
N ARG A 64 -3.50 3.58 2.34
CA ARG A 64 -4.03 4.93 2.18
C ARG A 64 -2.88 5.90 1.98
N VAL A 65 -3.14 6.98 1.25
CA VAL A 65 -2.16 8.01 0.94
C VAL A 65 -2.50 9.25 1.75
N ARG A 66 -1.50 9.81 2.46
CA ARG A 66 -1.65 11.01 3.27
C ARG A 66 -0.58 12.04 2.91
N PRO A 67 -0.88 13.35 2.95
CA PRO A 67 0.14 14.37 2.78
C PRO A 67 1.15 14.31 3.92
N ALA A 68 2.44 14.34 3.60
CA ALA A 68 3.56 14.26 4.54
C ALA A 68 3.99 15.62 5.11
N GLY A 69 3.30 16.71 4.75
CA GLY A 69 3.66 18.08 5.10
C GLY A 69 4.74 18.68 4.19
N ASP A 70 5.35 19.79 4.60
CA ASP A 70 6.40 20.52 3.86
C ASP A 70 7.81 19.91 4.00
N VAL A 71 7.90 18.61 4.32
CA VAL A 71 9.19 17.91 4.38
C VAL A 71 9.60 17.54 2.95
N GLY A 72 10.81 17.91 2.52
CA GLY A 72 11.30 17.67 1.16
C GLY A 72 11.26 16.18 0.75
N CYS A 73 10.98 15.91 -0.53
CA CYS A 73 10.81 14.55 -1.06
C CYS A 73 12.15 13.83 -1.32
N ASP A 74 13.19 14.12 -0.53
CA ASP A 74 14.57 13.66 -0.79
C ASP A 74 14.77 12.16 -0.52
N ARG A 75 13.75 11.47 0.02
CA ARG A 75 13.78 10.03 0.33
C ARG A 75 12.80 9.27 -0.55
N THR A 76 13.22 8.99 -1.78
CA THR A 76 12.45 8.19 -2.72
C THR A 76 12.56 6.70 -2.36
N ALA A 77 11.43 5.98 -2.32
CA ALA A 77 11.43 4.53 -2.15
C ALA A 77 12.28 3.84 -3.23
N SER A 78 13.06 2.82 -2.88
CA SER A 78 13.80 2.01 -3.87
C SER A 78 12.93 0.95 -4.53
N THR A 79 11.67 0.81 -4.10
CA THR A 79 10.78 -0.24 -4.58
C THR A 79 10.49 -0.07 -6.09
N PRO A 80 10.78 -1.07 -6.93
CA PRO A 80 10.50 -0.99 -8.36
C PRO A 80 8.99 -0.90 -8.60
N ARG A 81 8.56 0.24 -9.12
CA ARG A 81 7.16 0.57 -9.42
C ARG A 81 6.70 -0.15 -10.70
N THR A 82 6.58 -1.46 -10.61
CA THR A 82 6.23 -2.33 -11.75
C THR A 82 4.73 -2.39 -12.00
N VAL A 83 3.89 -2.03 -11.03
CA VAL A 83 2.43 -2.05 -11.13
C VAL A 83 1.87 -0.64 -11.00
N LYS A 84 1.13 -0.17 -12.01
CA LYS A 84 0.36 1.06 -11.91
C LYS A 84 -0.97 0.77 -11.21
N PHE A 85 -1.34 1.59 -10.24
CA PHE A 85 -2.58 1.41 -9.50
C PHE A 85 -3.79 1.46 -10.43
N GLY A 86 -3.78 2.32 -11.45
CA GLY A 86 -4.86 2.39 -12.44
C GLY A 86 -5.19 1.02 -13.07
N ASP A 87 -4.18 0.22 -13.39
CA ASP A 87 -4.31 -1.08 -14.05
C ASP A 87 -4.90 -2.16 -13.11
N VAL A 88 -4.69 -2.02 -11.80
CA VAL A 88 -5.14 -2.99 -10.78
C VAL A 88 -6.23 -2.47 -9.85
N SER A 89 -6.68 -1.23 -10.04
CA SER A 89 -7.65 -0.53 -9.20
C SER A 89 -8.94 -1.32 -8.98
N HIS A 90 -9.39 -2.05 -10.02
CA HIS A 90 -10.55 -2.95 -9.98
C HIS A 90 -10.45 -4.08 -8.94
N ARG A 91 -9.24 -4.37 -8.42
CA ARG A 91 -9.01 -5.38 -7.37
C ARG A 91 -9.18 -4.81 -5.96
N PHE A 92 -9.27 -3.49 -5.82
CA PHE A 92 -9.35 -2.79 -4.55
C PHE A 92 -10.76 -2.23 -4.34
N PHE A 93 -11.27 -2.42 -3.14
CA PHE A 93 -12.42 -1.71 -2.60
C PHE A 93 -11.96 -0.41 -1.94
N ARG A 94 -12.66 0.70 -2.22
CA ARG A 94 -12.38 2.00 -1.60
C ARG A 94 -13.31 2.25 -0.42
N ARG A 95 -12.74 2.62 0.74
CA ARG A 95 -13.48 3.07 1.93
C ARG A 95 -12.86 4.36 2.45
N GLY A 96 -13.51 5.50 2.17
CA GLY A 96 -12.96 6.81 2.48
C GLY A 96 -11.69 7.11 1.67
N ASP A 97 -10.58 7.33 2.35
CA ASP A 97 -9.23 7.55 1.81
C ASP A 97 -8.40 6.27 1.66
N ALA A 98 -8.96 5.11 2.05
CA ALA A 98 -8.30 3.82 2.00
C ALA A 98 -8.72 2.96 0.81
N TYR A 99 -7.78 2.16 0.31
CA TYR A 99 -7.96 1.13 -0.70
C TYR A 99 -7.57 -0.23 -0.10
N VAL A 100 -8.45 -1.22 -0.18
CA VAL A 100 -8.27 -2.54 0.44
C VAL A 100 -8.62 -3.62 -0.57
N LEU A 101 -7.87 -4.71 -0.64
CA LEU A 101 -8.11 -5.77 -1.62
C LEU A 101 -9.45 -6.50 -1.40
N TYR A 102 -10.17 -6.70 -2.50
CA TYR A 102 -11.55 -7.20 -2.52
C TYR A 102 -11.69 -8.72 -2.32
N LYS A 103 -10.65 -9.51 -2.61
CA LYS A 103 -10.75 -11.00 -2.63
C LYS A 103 -10.00 -11.74 -1.53
N THR A 104 -9.41 -11.04 -0.58
CA THR A 104 -8.60 -11.66 0.47
C THR A 104 -9.12 -11.39 1.89
N TRP A 105 -10.19 -10.61 2.05
CA TRP A 105 -10.68 -10.19 3.37
C TRP A 105 -12.11 -10.66 3.66
N SER A 106 -12.28 -11.44 4.73
CA SER A 106 -13.52 -11.59 5.48
C SER A 106 -13.47 -10.66 6.69
N TRP A 107 -14.29 -9.61 6.72
CA TRP A 107 -14.44 -8.76 7.91
C TRP A 107 -15.01 -9.60 9.06
N PRO A 108 -14.52 -9.47 10.30
CA PRO A 108 -15.36 -9.82 11.44
C PRO A 108 -16.51 -8.80 11.47
N ASP A 109 -17.74 -9.29 11.46
CA ASP A 109 -18.95 -8.49 11.71
C ASP A 109 -18.84 -7.72 13.03
#